data_AF-A0AAV2BXD9-F1
#
_entry.id   AF-A0AAV2BXD9-F1
#
_cell.length_a   1.000
_cell.length_b   1.000
_cell.length_c   1.000
_cell.angle_alpha   90.00
_cell.angle_beta   90.00
_cell.angle_gamma   90.00
#
_symmetry.space_group_name_H-M   'P 1'
#
loop_
_entity.id
_entity.type
_entity.pdbx_description
1 polymer ?
#
loop_
_entity_poly.entity_id
_entity_poly.type
_entity_poly.pdbx_seq_one_letter_code
_entity_poly.pdbx_strand_id
1 'polypeptide(L)' 'MDQPNENKDFESVSDFFEGKSVFLTGSSGFIGTVLLETLLRCCPGIASIYILLRPKGDLMPEKRKELIFEKKVRML' A
#
# COMPACT_ATOMS: atom_id res chain seq x y z
N MET A 1 30.02 -0.09 -24.14
CA MET A 1 28.65 -0.58 -23.87
C MET A 1 28.12 0.29 -22.77
N ASP A 2 27.58 1.46 -23.13
CA ASP A 2 27.04 2.38 -22.15
C ASP A 2 25.61 1.95 -21.85
N GLN A 3 25.38 1.44 -20.64
CA GLN A 3 24.03 1.22 -20.17
C GLN A 3 23.39 2.59 -19.94
N PRO A 4 22.24 2.90 -20.57
CA PRO A 4 21.59 4.17 -20.33
C PRO A 4 21.17 4.24 -18.86
N ASN A 5 21.59 5.32 -18.19
CA ASN A 5 21.16 5.65 -16.84
C ASN A 5 19.63 5.84 -16.84
N GLU A 6 18.88 4.84 -16.37
CA GLU A 6 17.41 4.86 -16.26
C GLU A 6 16.97 5.70 -15.05
N ASN A 7 17.34 6.98 -15.02
CA ASN A 7 16.65 7.95 -14.18
C ASN A 7 15.35 8.34 -14.90
N LYS A 8 14.31 7.52 -14.75
CA LYS A 8 12.95 7.88 -15.19
C LYS A 8 12.38 8.89 -14.22
N ASP A 9 12.20 10.11 -14.70
CA ASP A 9 11.37 11.10 -14.01
C ASP A 9 9.90 10.69 -14.14
N PHE A 10 9.17 10.71 -13.03
CA PHE A 10 7.74 10.39 -12.99
C PHE A 10 6.93 11.67 -12.86
N GLU A 11 5.89 11.83 -13.70
CA GLU A 11 5.03 13.03 -13.68
C GLU A 11 4.15 13.10 -12.42
N SER A 12 3.80 11.94 -11.85
CA SER A 12 3.05 11.84 -10.59
C SER A 12 3.46 10.62 -9.75
N VAL A 13 3.01 10.60 -8.49
CA VAL A 13 3.14 9.43 -7.61
C VAL A 13 2.39 8.22 -8.19
N SER A 14 1.27 8.42 -8.89
CA SER A 14 0.55 7.32 -9.54
C SER A 14 1.40 6.68 -10.63
N ASP A 15 2.05 7.49 -11.47
CA ASP A 15 2.89 7.00 -12.57
C ASP A 15 4.11 6.24 -12.04
N PHE A 16 4.64 6.67 -10.90
CA PHE A 16 5.69 5.93 -10.21
C PHE A 16 5.24 4.50 -9.85
N PHE A 17 3.99 4.31 -9.44
CA PHE A 17 3.50 3.01 -9.00
C PHE A 17 2.89 2.14 -10.10
N GLU A 18 2.80 2.64 -11.35
CA GLU A 18 2.24 1.92 -12.49
C GLU A 18 2.91 0.56 -12.71
N GLY A 19 2.11 -0.51 -12.74
CA GLY A 19 2.56 -1.89 -12.90
C GLY A 19 3.40 -2.44 -11.75
N LYS A 20 3.69 -1.66 -10.70
CA LYS A 20 4.54 -2.10 -9.58
C LYS A 20 3.75 -2.92 -8.57
N SER A 21 4.47 -3.80 -7.88
CA SER A 21 3.98 -4.46 -6.67
C SER A 21 4.52 -3.74 -5.43
N VAL A 22 3.65 -3.48 -4.46
CA VAL A 22 4.00 -2.75 -3.22
C VAL A 22 3.93 -3.69 -2.03
N PHE A 23 4.99 -3.77 -1.24
CA PHE A 23 4.99 -4.48 0.05
C PHE A 23 4.83 -3.48 1.20
N LEU A 24 3.65 -3.46 1.81
CA LEU A 24 3.29 -2.54 2.88
C LEU A 24 3.40 -3.22 4.25
N THR A 25 4.22 -2.64 5.12
CA THR A 25 4.32 -3.01 6.53
C THR A 25 3.59 -2.00 7.40
N GLY A 26 3.17 -2.40 8.60
CA GLY A 26 2.50 -1.48 9.54
C GLY A 26 1.11 -0.99 9.10
N SER A 27 0.52 -1.57 8.05
CA SER A 27 -0.78 -1.20 7.48
C SER A 27 -1.93 -1.16 8.50
N SER A 28 -1.84 -1.94 9.58
CA SER A 28 -2.87 -1.98 10.64
C SER A 28 -2.86 -0.77 11.59
N GLY A 29 -1.80 0.03 11.57
CA GLY A 29 -1.67 1.26 12.36
C GLY A 29 -2.45 2.43 11.73
N PHE A 30 -2.53 3.55 12.43
CA PHE A 30 -3.30 4.72 11.97
C PHE A 30 -2.82 5.24 10.61
N ILE A 31 -1.53 5.57 10.50
CA ILE A 31 -0.94 6.05 9.23
C ILE A 31 -0.95 4.97 8.16
N GLY A 32 -0.67 3.72 8.54
CA GLY A 32 -0.66 2.59 7.61
C GLY A 32 -2.00 2.37 6.92
N THR A 33 -3.12 2.57 7.63
CA THR A 33 -4.46 2.46 7.03
C THR A 33 -4.75 3.61 6.06
N VAL A 34 -4.30 4.82 6.37
CA VAL A 34 -4.47 5.99 5.48
C VAL A 34 -3.62 5.83 4.21
N LEU A 35 -2.38 5.35 4.36
CA LEU A 35 -1.50 5.08 3.21
C LEU A 35 -2.09 3.98 2.32
N LEU A 36 -2.59 2.89 2.91
CA LEU A 36 -3.25 1.82 2.15
C LEU A 36 -4.46 2.36 1.36
N GLU A 37 -5.33 3.15 2.00
CA GLU A 37 -6.46 3.80 1.34
C GLU A 37 -6.00 4.73 0.21
N THR A 38 -4.93 5.50 0.45
CA THR A 38 -4.37 6.45 -0.52
C THR A 38 -3.84 5.73 -1.75
N LEU A 39 -3.07 4.66 -1.57
CA LEU A 39 -2.56 3.85 -2.68
C LEU A 39 -3.69 3.19 -3.46
N LEU A 40 -4.69 2.65 -2.76
CA LEU A 40 -5.86 2.03 -3.41
C LEU A 40 -6.72 3.03 -4.20
N ARG A 41 -6.82 4.29 -3.74
CA ARG A 41 -7.64 5.34 -4.40
C ARG A 41 -6.89 6.10 -5.48
N CYS A 42 -5.64 6.47 -5.22
CA CYS A 42 -4.89 7.42 -6.04
C CYS A 42 -3.91 6.75 -7.00
N CYS A 43 -3.60 5.46 -6.83
CA CYS A 43 -2.64 4.73 -7.65
C CYS A 43 -3.29 3.47 -8.26
N PRO A 44 -4.29 3.62 -9.14
CA PRO A 44 -5.05 2.49 -9.69
C PRO A 44 -4.20 1.52 -10.53
N GLY A 45 -3.05 1.96 -11.03
CA GLY A 45 -2.11 1.16 -11.80
C GLY A 45 -1.23 0.19 -10.99
N ILE A 46 -1.33 0.18 -9.66
CA ILE A 46 -0.60 -0.79 -8.83
C ILE A 46 -1.06 -2.21 -9.17
N ALA A 47 -0.11 -3.08 -9.53
CA ALA A 47 -0.41 -4.46 -9.88
C ALA A 47 -0.85 -5.28 -8.66
N SER A 48 -0.21 -5.08 -7.50
CA SER A 48 -0.53 -5.80 -6.26
C SER A 48 -0.03 -5.05 -5.03
N ILE A 49 -0.83 -5.07 -3.95
CA ILE A 49 -0.41 -4.60 -2.62
C ILE A 49 -0.36 -5.81 -1.68
N TYR A 50 0.84 -6.13 -1.20
CA TYR A 50 1.09 -7.17 -0.22
C TYR A 50 1.18 -6.55 1.16
N ILE A 51 0.48 -7.13 2.13
CA ILE A 51 0.40 -6.57 3.48
C ILE A 51 0.98 -7.56 4.49
N LEU A 52 1.97 -7.12 5.27
CA LEU A 52 2.47 -7.91 6.40
C LEU A 52 1.59 -7.69 7.63
N LEU A 53 0.83 -8.73 8.00
CA LEU A 53 0.06 -8.78 9.23
C LEU A 53 0.72 -9.75 10.22
N ARG A 54 1.12 -9.22 11.37
CA ARG A 54 1.55 -10.07 12.50
C ARG A 54 0.31 -10.53 13.29
N PRO A 55 0.37 -11.61 14.07
CA PRO A 55 -0.60 -11.83 15.14
C PRO A 55 -0.59 -10.67 16.15
N LYS A 56 -1.71 -10.43 16.84
CA LYS A 56 -1.78 -9.47 17.97
C LYS A 56 -2.65 -10.05 19.07
N GLY A 57 -2.02 -10.56 20.14
CA GLY A 57 -2.72 -11.37 21.14
C GLY A 57 -3.37 -12.58 20.46
N ASP A 58 -4.64 -12.83 20.77
CA ASP A 58 -5.40 -13.96 20.20
C ASP A 58 -6.00 -13.67 18.82
N LEU A 59 -5.76 -12.48 18.25
CA LEU A 59 -6.27 -12.13 16.93
C LEU A 59 -5.37 -12.71 15.83
N MET A 60 -5.93 -13.70 15.11
CA MET A 60 -5.33 -14.26 13.90
C MET A 60 -5.23 -13.23 12.77
N PRO A 61 -4.22 -13.32 11.89
CA PRO A 61 -4.02 -12.38 10.78
C PRO A 61 -5.27 -12.16 9.91
N GLU A 62 -6.08 -13.19 9.70
CA GLU A 62 -7.32 -13.15 8.91
C GLU A 62 -8.34 -12.21 9.55
N LYS A 63 -8.55 -12.32 10.86
CA LYS A 63 -9.45 -11.42 11.58
C LYS A 63 -8.89 -9.99 11.62
N ARG A 64 -7.56 -9.86 11.74
CA ARG A 64 -6.91 -8.55 11.66
C ARG A 64 -7.07 -7.91 10.28
N LYS A 65 -7.11 -8.70 9.21
CA LYS A 65 -7.37 -8.23 7.84
C LYS A 65 -8.76 -7.59 7.77
N GLU A 66 -9.79 -8.27 8.25
CA GLU A 66 -11.17 -7.75 8.27
C GLU A 66 -11.26 -6.41 9.00
N LEU A 67 -10.65 -6.31 10.19
CA LEU A 67 -10.63 -5.08 10.98
C LEU A 67 -9.95 -3.90 10.27
N ILE A 68 -9.01 -4.13 9.36
CA ILE A 68 -8.38 -3.07 8.57
C ILE A 68 -9.36 -2.50 7.55
N PHE A 69 -10.16 -3.37 6.91
CA PHE A 69 -11.13 -2.96 5.89
C PHE A 69 -12.44 -2.41 6.49
N GLU A 70 -12.76 -2.74 7.74
CA GLU A 70 -13.90 -2.15 8.47
C GLU A 70 -13.60 -0.77 9.05
N LYS A 71 -12.31 -0.41 9.20
CA LYS A 71 -11.92 0.91 9.68
C LYS A 71 -12.37 1.97 8.68
N LYS A 72 -13.34 2.79 9.10
CA LYS A 72 -13.74 3.98 8.35
C LYS A 72 -12.62 5.02 8.42
N VAL A 73 -11.86 5.13 7.34
CA VAL A 73 -10.95 6.26 7.15
C VAL A 73 -11.76 7.38 6.50
N ARG A 74 -11.77 8.55 7.15
CA ARG A 74 -12.34 9.77 6.57
C ARG A 74 -11.17 10.61 6.07
N MET A 75 -10.99 10.64 4.76
CA MET A 75 -10.29 11.76 4.14
C MET A 75 -11.23 12.97 4.20
N LEU A 76 -10.68 14.11 4.60
CA LEU A 76 -11.37 15.39 4.81
C LEU A 76 -12.24 15.80 3.62
#